data_AF-A0AAP0BEL4-F1
#
_entry.id   AF-A0AAP0BEL4-F1
#
_cell.length_a   1.000
_cell.length_b   1.000
_cell.length_c   1.000
_cell.angle_alpha   90.00
_cell.angle_beta   90.00
_cell.angle_gamma   90.00
#
_symmetry.space_group_name_H-M   'P 1'
#
loop_
_entity.id
_entity.type
_entity.pdbx_description
1 polymer ?
#
loop_
_entity_poly.entity_id
_entity_poly.type
_entity_poly.pdbx_seq_one_letter_code
_entity_poly.pdbx_strand_id
1 'polypeptide(L)' 'MVSSDKTNEIVMCQCMKFDMFGILCSHALKVLDLLDIKSIPEKYILRRWTRCARDEIMEQTDRDVEVK' A
#
# COMPACT_ATOMS: atom_id res chain seq x y z
N MET A 1 2.63 -10.77 16.92
CA MET A 1 2.57 -9.45 17.58
C MET A 1 2.24 -8.37 16.55
N VAL A 2 1.56 -7.30 16.97
CA VAL A 2 1.28 -6.11 16.14
C VAL A 2 1.85 -4.89 16.86
N SER A 3 2.55 -4.03 16.14
CA SER A 3 3.05 -2.73 16.63
C SER A 3 2.41 -1.63 15.79
N SER A 4 2.01 -0.54 16.42
CA SER A 4 1.33 0.56 15.71
C SER A 4 1.75 1.92 16.24
N ASP A 5 1.88 2.87 15.32
CA ASP A 5 2.03 4.30 15.60
C ASP A 5 0.81 5.02 15.03
N LYS A 6 -0.01 5.58 15.90
CA LYS A 6 -1.23 6.30 15.51
C LYS A 6 -0.90 7.61 14.78
N THR A 7 0.12 8.34 15.25
CA THR A 7 0.46 9.67 14.72
C THR A 7 0.98 9.58 13.29
N ASN A 8 1.78 8.56 13.03
CA ASN A 8 2.31 8.27 11.71
C ASN A 8 1.42 7.31 10.92
N GLU A 9 0.29 6.84 11.47
CA GLU A 9 -0.61 5.83 10.88
C GLU A 9 0.13 4.57 10.39
N ILE A 10 1.12 4.10 11.15
CA ILE A 10 1.91 2.90 10.83
C ILE A 10 1.36 1.73 11.62
N VAL A 11 1.16 0.61 10.95
CA VAL A 11 0.87 -0.70 11.55
C VAL A 11 1.83 -1.74 10.97
N MET A 12 2.49 -2.49 11.85
CA MET A 12 3.37 -3.60 11.50
C MET A 12 2.90 -4.86 12.20
N CYS A 13 2.85 -5.97 11.47
CA CYS A 13 2.49 -7.27 12.02
C CYS A 13 3.50 -8.32 11.61
N GLN A 14 3.89 -9.16 12.55
CA GLN A 14 4.82 -10.28 12.32
C GLN A 14 4.27 -11.37 11.39
N CYS A 15 3.01 -11.28 10.96
CA CYS A 15 2.50 -12.14 9.90
C CYS A 15 3.19 -11.91 8.55
N MET A 16 3.93 -10.79 8.39
CA MET A 16 4.72 -10.46 7.19
C MET A 16 3.93 -10.49 5.87
N LYS A 17 2.59 -10.42 5.93
CA LYS A 17 1.75 -10.47 4.72
C LYS A 17 1.95 -9.26 3.82
N PHE A 18 2.29 -8.11 4.41
CA PHE A 18 2.60 -6.93 3.63
C PHE A 18 3.95 -7.09 2.92
N ASP A 19 4.96 -7.60 3.61
CA ASP A 19 6.28 -7.86 3.02
C ASP A 19 6.24 -8.93 1.91
N MET A 20 5.45 -9.99 2.10
CA MET A 20 5.37 -11.11 1.13
C MET A 20 4.39 -10.85 -0.02
N PHE A 21 3.22 -10.27 0.26
CA PHE A 21 2.12 -10.15 -0.71
C PHE A 21 1.74 -8.71 -1.02
N GLY A 22 2.24 -7.73 -0.26
CA GLY A 22 1.83 -6.35 -0.37
C GLY A 22 0.42 -6.08 0.17
N ILE A 23 -0.11 -6.96 1.03
CA ILE A 23 -1.46 -6.83 1.61
C ILE A 23 -1.38 -6.89 3.14
N LEU A 24 -2.14 -6.01 3.80
CA LEU A 24 -2.30 -6.04 5.25
C LEU A 24 -3.02 -7.32 5.70
N CYS A 25 -2.48 -7.98 6.73
CA CYS A 25 -3.15 -9.10 7.38
C CYS A 25 -4.37 -8.63 8.19
N SER A 26 -5.27 -9.55 8.53
CA SER A 26 -6.44 -9.27 9.38
C SER A 26 -6.09 -8.64 10.73
N HIS A 27 -4.95 -9.01 11.31
CA HIS A 27 -4.48 -8.41 12.56
C HIS A 27 -4.16 -6.92 12.40
N ALA A 28 -3.50 -6.55 11.30
CA ALA A 28 -3.16 -5.17 11.01
C ALA A 28 -4.41 -4.33 10.71
N LEU A 29 -5.33 -4.87 9.92
CA LEU A 29 -6.61 -4.23 9.60
C LEU A 29 -7.45 -3.97 10.86
N LYS A 30 -7.49 -4.94 11.78
CA LYS A 30 -8.19 -4.77 13.06
C LYS A 30 -7.60 -3.64 13.90
N VAL A 31 -6.27 -3.48 13.89
CA VAL A 31 -5.64 -2.37 14.62
C VAL A 31 -5.93 -1.02 13.97
N LEU A 32 -5.96 -0.92 12.63
CA LEU A 32 -6.39 0.31 11.96
C LEU A 32 -7.82 0.72 12.37
N ASP A 33 -8.74 -0.25 12.41
CA ASP A 33 -10.12 -0.03 12.86
C ASP A 33 -10.17 0.46 14.33
N LEU A 34 -9.39 -0.17 15.22
CA LEU A 34 -9.29 0.28 16.62
C LEU A 34 -8.67 1.67 16.79
N LEU A 35 -7.86 2.13 15.83
CA LEU A 35 -7.29 3.47 15.82
C LEU A 35 -8.24 4.53 15.22
N ASP A 36 -9.44 4.12 14.79
CA ASP A 36 -10.43 4.90 14.04
C ASP A 36 -9.89 5.39 12.67
N ILE A 37 -8.92 4.66 12.10
CA ILE A 37 -8.39 4.92 10.77
C ILE A 37 -9.31 4.20 9.76
N LYS A 38 -10.29 4.94 9.25
CA LYS A 38 -11.37 4.39 8.38
C LYS A 38 -10.96 4.18 6.93
N SER A 39 -9.76 4.59 6.55
CA SER A 39 -9.22 4.45 5.20
C SER A 39 -7.81 3.89 5.28
N ILE A 40 -7.46 2.97 4.38
CA ILE A 40 -6.12 2.40 4.34
C ILE A 40 -5.13 3.52 3.96
N PRO A 41 -4.10 3.80 4.79
CA PRO A 41 -3.10 4.82 4.45
C PRO A 41 -2.41 4.51 3.11
N GLU A 42 -2.12 5.54 2.32
CA GLU A 42 -1.61 5.40 0.94
C GLU A 42 -0.36 4.52 0.83
N LYS A 43 0.52 4.56 1.83
CA LYS A 43 1.73 3.71 1.90
C LYS A 43 1.46 2.21 1.87
N TYR A 44 0.24 1.78 2.20
CA TYR A 44 -0.17 0.37 2.12
C TYR A 44 -0.92 0.04 0.83
N ILE A 45 -1.19 1.03 -0.03
CA ILE A 45 -1.85 0.88 -1.32
C ILE A 45 -0.77 0.77 -2.40
N LEU A 46 -0.39 -0.47 -2.73
CA LEU A 46 0.56 -0.72 -3.82
C LEU A 46 -0.13 -0.66 -5.19
N ARG A 47 0.54 -0.11 -6.21
CA ARG A 47 0.03 0.00 -7.59
C ARG A 47 -0.53 -1.31 -8.15
N ARG A 48 0.12 -2.44 -7.87
CA ARG A 48 -0.35 -3.79 -8.28
C ARG A 48 -1.79 -4.11 -7.83
N TRP A 49 -2.27 -3.44 -6.78
CA TRP A 49 -3.59 -3.61 -6.19
C TRP A 49 -4.56 -2.46 -6.50
N THR A 50 -4.21 -1.55 -7.43
CA THR A 50 -5.10 -0.49 -7.89
C THR A 50 -5.75 -0.84 -9.23
N ARG A 51 -6.81 -0.12 -9.60
CA ARG A 51 -7.46 -0.28 -10.92
C ARG A 51 -6.49 0.00 -12.07
N CYS A 52 -5.55 0.91 -11.86
CA CYS A 52 -4.55 1.35 -12.83
C CYS A 52 -3.32 0.43 -12.89
N ALA A 53 -3.38 -0.77 -12.29
CA ALA A 53 -2.29 -1.73 -12.32
C ALA A 53 -1.85 -2.12 -13.76
N ARG A 54 -2.73 -1.94 -14.75
CA ARG A 54 -2.46 -2.25 -16.17
C ARG A 54 -2.14 -1.02 -17.02
N ASP A 55 -2.32 0.18 -16.48
CA ASP A 55 -2.20 1.44 -17.24
C ASP A 55 -0.72 1.84 -17.45
N GLU A 56 0.21 1.09 -16.85
CA GLU A 56 1.68 1.26 -16.91
C GLU A 56 2.27 1.05 -18.31
N ILE A 57 1.49 0.55 -19.28
CA ILE A 57 1.96 0.40 -20.66
C ILE A 57 2.07 1.77 -21.39
N MET A 58 1.42 2.83 -20.89
CA MET A 58 1.34 4.13 -21.59
C MET A 58 2.30 5.23 -21.08
N GLU A 59 2.92 5.10 -19.91
CA GLU A 59 3.81 6.16 -19.38
C GLU A 59 5.30 5.96 -19.71
N GLN A 60 5.65 4.90 -20.43
CA GLN A 60 7.01 4.70 -20.93
C GLN A 60 7.24 5.38 -22.29
N THR A 61 6.19 5.68 -23.06
CA THR A 61 6.33 6.23 -24.42
C THR A 61 6.47 7.75 -24.48
N ASP A 62 6.28 8.49 -23.38
CA ASP A 62 6.42 9.95 -23.39
C ASP A 62 7.83 10.46 -23.08
N ARG A 63 8.76 9.60 -22.62
CA ARG A 63 10.18 9.99 -22.45
C ARG A 63 11.08 9.65 -23.64
N ASP A 64 10.56 8.94 -24.64
CA ASP A 64 11.31 8.58 -25.85
C ASP A 64 10.97 9.48 -27.06
N VAL A 65 9.98 10.38 -26.95
CA VAL A 65 9.58 11.28 -28.06
C VAL A 65 10.28 12.65 -28.02
N GLU A 66 10.85 13.08 -26.88
CA GLU A 66 11.57 14.36 -26.78
C GLU A 66 13.11 14.22 -26.93
N VAL A 67 13.55 13.17 -27.61
CA VAL A 67 14.91 13.09 -28.18
C VAL A 67 14.79 12.72 -29.65
N LYS A 68 14.29 13.66 -30.46
CA LYS A 68 14.51 13.63 -31.91
C LYS A 68 14.57 15.03 -32.50
#